data_AF-A0A1G0ZAJ4-F1
#
_entry.id   AF-A0A1G0ZAJ4-F1
#
_cell.length_a   1.000
_cell.length_b   1.000
_cell.length_c   1.000
_cell.angle_alpha   90.00
_cell.angle_beta   90.00
_cell.angle_gamma   90.00
#
_symmetry.space_group_name_H-M   'P 1'
#
loop_
_entity.id
_entity.type
_entity.pdbx_description
1 polymer ?
#
loop_
_entity_poly.entity_id
_entity_poly.type
_entity_poly.pdbx_seq_one_letter_code
_entity_poly.pdbx_strand_id
1 'polypeptide(L)'
;MKILIIDDCSVSRNILSKQMRLFGDADTASSGADGAVMYGNSLKDGNPYSLICLDLSMPEMDGCQTLKRIRQIEQEHNIPEDRKAKVLIITAFTDNENLLKTYRDCQGYIIKPIRKAKLIEKISSFGFSLLEKASQNIQKSDISETVSGFDYSDMIPLVRRRNGKIEFLIRKKPHSDNEKDLQIVNPAELEFFKNVMAGQMLAKLETPDVGLKCGEGVFFNPQKGLLSAKKSGMTVFSGDCISINDTIVINGDLKFENIDFLGKIEINGDIKDGVKINAVKGLSVSGVVGACEIRSEGDIHLNRVNGKNKGTIKCGGNLFVRFLYDVTVECRNNIKIDVEAVGAIIKSGGSVFAGTITGGECIAFEYIEAKRAGSPKDVSTLLKTGSNYYQIDRRRTLEKNIKDIDARSTHIDSMLGPYSEDIGKSLTLTDKKQKRVYDLFSERNHLLSSREGFIRELEKINALPEKKNDTKVIIDEILYKGVRLEVNDSQELVSENIKGPMTIDKKLIQL
;
A
#
# COMPACT_ATOMS: atom_id res chain seq x y z
N MET A 1 10.64 14.12 -32.11
CA MET A 1 11.34 13.69 -30.89
C MET A 1 11.98 12.33 -31.16
N LYS A 2 13.19 12.09 -30.64
CA LYS A 2 13.85 10.78 -30.74
C LYS A 2 13.75 10.02 -29.41
N ILE A 3 13.32 8.77 -29.48
CA ILE A 3 13.01 7.91 -28.31
C ILE A 3 13.89 6.66 -28.38
N LEU A 4 14.47 6.26 -27.25
CA LEU A 4 15.21 5.01 -27.12
C LEU A 4 14.46 4.05 -26.20
N ILE A 5 14.18 2.84 -26.68
CA ILE A 5 13.54 1.77 -25.89
C ILE A 5 14.58 0.70 -25.59
N ILE A 6 14.80 0.39 -24.32
CA ILE A 6 15.75 -0.61 -23.84
C ILE A 6 14.99 -1.66 -23.02
N ASP A 7 14.81 -2.85 -23.58
CA ASP A 7 14.04 -3.96 -22.98
C ASP A 7 14.53 -5.27 -23.60
N ASP A 8 14.75 -6.33 -22.82
CA ASP A 8 15.25 -7.62 -23.33
C ASP A 8 14.16 -8.42 -24.08
N CYS A 9 12.88 -8.15 -23.80
CA CYS A 9 11.74 -8.78 -24.43
C CYS A 9 11.41 -8.16 -25.81
N SER A 10 11.61 -8.94 -26.87
CA SER A 10 11.33 -8.51 -28.26
C SER A 10 9.88 -8.08 -28.50
N VAL A 11 8.92 -8.76 -27.86
CA VAL A 11 7.48 -8.43 -27.96
C VAL A 11 7.20 -7.09 -27.29
N SER A 12 7.80 -6.85 -26.11
CA SER A 12 7.72 -5.57 -25.39
C SER A 12 8.26 -4.43 -26.23
N ARG A 13 9.47 -4.58 -26.80
CA ARG A 13 10.08 -3.58 -27.70
C ARG A 13 9.17 -3.26 -28.89
N ASN A 14 8.58 -4.27 -29.53
CA ASN A 14 7.72 -4.06 -30.71
C ASN A 14 6.43 -3.29 -30.34
N ILE A 15 5.74 -3.71 -29.27
CA ILE A 15 4.51 -3.04 -28.82
C ILE A 15 4.80 -1.61 -28.38
N LEU A 16 5.86 -1.41 -27.59
CA LEU A 16 6.23 -0.09 -27.11
C LEU A 16 6.67 0.81 -28.27
N SER A 17 7.45 0.31 -29.23
CA SER A 17 7.82 1.05 -30.44
C SER A 17 6.58 1.49 -31.23
N LYS A 18 5.60 0.59 -31.44
CA LYS A 18 4.31 0.93 -32.07
C LYS A 18 3.56 2.04 -31.32
N GLN A 19 3.54 2.00 -29.98
CA GLN A 19 2.88 3.02 -29.15
C GLN A 19 3.64 4.36 -29.13
N MET A 20 4.98 4.32 -29.15
CA MET A 20 5.84 5.50 -29.10
C MET A 20 5.83 6.32 -30.38
N ARG A 21 5.43 5.72 -31.52
CA ARG A 21 5.18 6.44 -32.78
C ARG A 21 4.14 7.55 -32.67
N LEU A 22 3.33 7.56 -31.60
CA LEU A 22 2.40 8.66 -31.31
C LEU A 22 3.13 9.96 -30.90
N PHE A 23 4.38 9.87 -30.45
CA PHE A 23 5.18 10.98 -29.93
C PHE A 23 6.43 11.28 -30.78
N GLY A 24 7.00 10.27 -31.45
CA GLY A 24 8.20 10.45 -32.26
C GLY A 24 8.83 9.15 -32.77
N ASP A 25 10.06 9.25 -33.28
CA ASP A 25 10.82 8.13 -33.82
C ASP A 25 11.42 7.30 -32.67
N ALA A 26 11.17 6.00 -32.68
CA ALA A 26 11.55 5.09 -31.60
C ALA A 26 12.56 4.05 -32.06
N ASP A 27 13.79 4.17 -31.57
CA ASP A 27 14.85 3.18 -31.73
C ASP A 27 14.79 2.16 -30.58
N THR A 28 15.28 0.94 -30.81
CA THR A 28 15.18 -0.15 -29.82
C THR A 28 16.51 -0.85 -29.59
N ALA A 29 16.85 -1.13 -28.33
CA ALA A 29 18.00 -1.91 -27.89
C ALA A 29 17.54 -3.15 -27.09
N SER A 30 18.19 -4.29 -27.32
CA SER A 30 17.89 -5.57 -26.65
C SER A 30 18.60 -5.77 -25.31
N SER A 31 19.54 -4.90 -24.96
CA SER A 31 20.31 -4.99 -23.72
C SER A 31 20.67 -3.60 -23.19
N GLY A 32 21.00 -3.53 -21.90
CA GLY A 32 21.49 -2.30 -21.27
C GLY A 32 22.77 -1.76 -21.92
N ALA A 33 23.69 -2.65 -22.30
CA ALA A 33 24.95 -2.31 -22.95
C ALA A 33 24.72 -1.68 -24.33
N ASP A 34 23.89 -2.30 -25.17
CA ASP A 34 23.53 -1.76 -26.49
C ASP A 34 22.85 -0.39 -26.35
N GLY A 35 21.94 -0.25 -25.38
CA GLY A 35 21.24 1.00 -25.11
C GLY A 35 22.19 2.13 -24.73
N ALA A 36 23.18 1.88 -23.87
CA ALA A 36 24.19 2.87 -23.51
C ALA A 36 25.06 3.28 -24.70
N VAL A 37 25.45 2.33 -25.56
CA VAL A 37 26.22 2.61 -26.79
C VAL A 37 25.40 3.48 -27.75
N MET A 38 24.14 3.11 -28.00
CA MET A 38 23.24 3.88 -28.86
C MET A 38 23.04 5.30 -28.34
N TYR A 39 22.90 5.47 -27.02
CA TYR A 39 22.79 6.80 -26.41
C TYR A 39 24.04 7.64 -26.64
N GLY A 40 25.23 7.09 -26.36
CA GLY A 40 26.50 7.79 -26.57
C GLY A 40 26.74 8.20 -28.02
N ASN A 41 26.39 7.33 -28.98
CA ASN A 41 26.47 7.67 -30.40
C ASN A 41 25.51 8.81 -30.77
N SER A 42 24.29 8.81 -30.24
CA SER A 42 23.32 9.89 -30.52
C SER A 42 23.81 11.27 -30.09
N LEU A 43 24.60 11.35 -29.00
CA LEU A 43 25.23 12.60 -28.56
C LEU A 43 26.32 13.05 -29.55
N LYS A 44 27.16 12.11 -30.00
CA LYS A 44 28.24 12.38 -30.96
C LYS A 44 27.69 12.83 -32.32
N ASP A 45 26.58 12.26 -32.75
CA ASP A 45 25.93 12.56 -34.02
C ASP A 45 25.12 13.88 -33.98
N GLY A 46 25.07 14.57 -32.83
CA GLY A 46 24.33 15.82 -32.66
C GLY A 46 22.79 15.65 -32.67
N ASN A 47 22.30 14.42 -32.54
CA ASN A 47 20.87 14.09 -32.56
C ASN A 47 20.48 13.27 -31.30
N PRO A 48 20.53 13.89 -30.10
CA PRO A 48 20.36 13.20 -28.84
C PRO A 48 18.94 12.69 -28.63
N TYR A 49 18.79 11.56 -27.94
CA TYR A 49 17.47 11.10 -27.49
C TYR A 49 16.87 12.04 -26.46
N SER A 50 15.57 12.32 -26.60
CA SER A 50 14.84 13.17 -25.64
C SER A 50 14.13 12.34 -24.57
N LEU A 51 13.79 11.09 -24.88
CA LEU A 51 13.12 10.15 -23.99
C LEU A 51 13.77 8.76 -24.09
N ILE A 52 14.01 8.15 -22.93
CA ILE A 52 14.49 6.77 -22.80
C ILE A 52 13.43 5.99 -22.03
N CYS A 53 12.98 4.87 -22.59
CA CYS A 53 12.13 3.90 -21.94
C CYS A 53 12.97 2.70 -21.54
N LEU A 54 13.08 2.43 -20.25
CA LEU A 54 14.09 1.52 -19.70
C LEU A 54 13.45 0.44 -18.85
N ASP A 55 13.63 -0.83 -19.23
CA ASP A 55 13.34 -1.95 -18.34
C ASP A 55 14.38 -2.02 -17.21
N LEU A 56 13.93 -2.34 -16.00
CA LEU A 56 14.82 -2.61 -14.87
C LEU A 56 15.34 -4.03 -14.88
N SER A 57 14.53 -4.98 -15.32
CA SER A 57 14.83 -6.41 -15.23
C SER A 57 15.38 -6.89 -16.56
N MET A 58 16.69 -6.72 -16.76
CA MET A 58 17.41 -7.20 -17.94
C MET A 58 18.61 -8.06 -17.52
N PRO A 59 18.96 -9.11 -18.29
CA PRO A 59 20.13 -9.93 -18.02
C PRO A 59 21.44 -9.16 -18.25
N GLU A 60 22.51 -9.63 -17.61
CA GLU A 60 23.88 -9.08 -17.65
C GLU A 60 24.02 -7.66 -17.09
N MET A 61 23.37 -6.68 -17.70
CA MET A 61 23.34 -5.28 -17.30
C MET A 61 21.91 -4.85 -17.01
N ASP A 62 21.59 -4.70 -15.72
CA ASP A 62 20.25 -4.30 -15.29
C ASP A 62 19.94 -2.84 -15.62
N GLY A 63 18.67 -2.43 -15.52
CA GLY A 63 18.28 -1.06 -15.84
C GLY A 63 18.88 -0.01 -14.90
N CYS A 64 19.20 -0.35 -13.65
CA CYS A 64 19.84 0.59 -12.73
C CYS A 64 21.28 0.87 -13.16
N GLN A 65 22.03 -0.17 -13.52
CA GLN A 65 23.37 -0.08 -14.10
C GLN A 65 23.34 0.67 -15.43
N THR A 66 22.35 0.39 -16.28
CA THR A 66 22.15 1.07 -17.57
C THR A 66 21.95 2.57 -17.38
N LEU A 67 21.05 2.97 -16.46
CA LEU A 67 20.80 4.38 -16.18
C LEU A 67 22.05 5.08 -15.65
N LYS A 68 22.78 4.45 -14.72
CA LYS A 68 24.04 5.01 -14.21
C LYS A 68 25.04 5.25 -15.34
N ARG A 69 25.17 4.29 -16.27
CA ARG A 69 26.07 4.45 -17.42
C ARG A 69 25.63 5.58 -18.34
N ILE A 70 24.33 5.73 -18.61
CA ILE A 70 23.78 6.84 -19.39
C ILE A 70 24.07 8.18 -18.72
N ARG A 71 23.83 8.31 -17.40
CA ARG A 71 24.15 9.55 -16.66
C ARG A 71 25.64 9.86 -16.63
N GLN A 72 26.50 8.84 -16.58
CA GLN A 72 27.95 9.02 -16.70
C GLN A 72 28.34 9.55 -18.10
N ILE A 73 27.76 9.00 -19.17
CA ILE A 73 27.96 9.50 -20.54
C ILE A 73 27.53 10.97 -20.64
N GLU A 74 26.40 11.36 -20.04
CA GLU A 74 25.95 12.76 -20.02
C GLU A 74 26.93 13.69 -19.30
N GLN A 75 27.54 13.22 -18.20
CA GLN A 75 28.57 13.96 -17.47
C GLN A 75 29.86 14.09 -18.30
N GLU A 76 30.32 12.99 -18.91
CA GLU A 76 31.50 12.97 -19.79
C GLU A 76 31.35 13.95 -20.97
N HIS A 77 30.12 14.12 -21.48
CA HIS A 77 29.80 15.04 -22.57
C HIS A 77 29.34 16.44 -22.11
N ASN A 78 29.37 16.74 -20.80
CA ASN A 78 28.93 18.02 -20.21
C ASN A 78 27.51 18.44 -20.61
N ILE A 79 26.56 17.49 -20.64
CA ILE A 79 25.17 17.76 -21.00
C ILE A 79 24.46 18.52 -19.85
N PRO A 80 23.92 19.72 -20.10
CA PRO A 80 23.15 20.48 -19.10
C PRO A 80 21.90 19.72 -18.62
N GLU A 81 21.51 19.93 -17.37
CA GLU A 81 20.41 19.20 -16.71
C GLU A 81 19.06 19.29 -17.45
N ASP A 82 18.78 20.44 -18.08
CA ASP A 82 17.58 20.70 -18.88
C ASP A 82 17.60 19.99 -20.24
N ARG A 83 18.80 19.60 -20.72
CA ARG A 83 19.01 18.90 -22.00
C ARG A 83 19.24 17.40 -21.86
N LYS A 84 19.38 16.89 -20.63
CA LYS A 84 19.45 15.45 -20.37
C LYS A 84 18.19 14.73 -20.84
N ALA A 85 18.36 13.51 -21.33
CA ALA A 85 17.23 12.71 -21.74
C ALA A 85 16.32 12.39 -20.54
N LYS A 86 15.01 12.52 -20.75
CA LYS A 86 14.01 12.09 -19.78
C LYS A 86 13.99 10.56 -19.75
N VAL A 87 13.91 9.96 -18.57
CA VAL A 87 13.92 8.51 -18.40
C VAL A 87 12.60 8.06 -17.79
N LEU A 88 11.90 7.20 -18.52
CA LEU A 88 10.70 6.48 -18.11
C LEU A 88 11.08 5.03 -17.80
N ILE A 89 11.00 4.64 -16.55
CA ILE A 89 11.22 3.25 -16.15
C ILE A 89 9.98 2.42 -16.50
N ILE A 90 10.17 1.21 -17.04
CA ILE A 90 9.08 0.29 -17.37
C ILE A 90 9.40 -1.07 -16.74
N THR A 91 8.78 -1.40 -15.62
CA THR A 91 9.17 -2.58 -14.82
C THR A 91 8.01 -3.52 -14.57
N ALA A 92 8.28 -4.83 -14.50
CA ALA A 92 7.34 -5.83 -13.98
C ALA A 92 7.30 -5.85 -12.44
N PHE A 93 8.27 -5.19 -11.80
CA PHE A 93 8.62 -5.34 -10.39
C PHE A 93 8.08 -4.17 -9.56
N THR A 94 7.41 -4.48 -8.44
CA THR A 94 6.90 -3.51 -7.44
C THR A 94 7.85 -3.34 -6.25
N ASP A 95 9.04 -3.93 -6.29
CA ASP A 95 9.96 -3.88 -5.16
C ASP A 95 10.54 -2.48 -4.98
N ASN A 96 10.08 -1.85 -3.89
CA ASN A 96 10.33 -0.46 -3.59
C ASN A 96 11.83 -0.17 -3.46
N GLU A 97 12.69 -1.11 -3.06
CA GLU A 97 14.11 -0.81 -2.85
C GLU A 97 14.88 -0.42 -4.12
N ASN A 98 14.69 -1.15 -5.22
CA ASN A 98 15.37 -0.85 -6.49
C ASN A 98 14.74 0.35 -7.20
N LEU A 99 13.41 0.51 -7.10
CA LEU A 99 12.72 1.72 -7.58
C LEU A 99 13.19 2.97 -6.81
N LEU A 100 13.30 2.91 -5.48
CA LEU A 100 13.74 4.03 -4.64
C LEU A 100 15.20 4.44 -4.91
N LYS A 101 16.09 3.48 -5.17
CA LYS A 101 17.49 3.76 -5.54
C LYS A 101 17.59 4.52 -6.86
N THR A 102 16.74 4.18 -7.83
CA THR A 102 16.77 4.71 -9.20
C THR A 102 15.87 5.94 -9.36
N TYR A 103 14.96 6.20 -8.40
CA TYR A 103 13.99 7.28 -8.46
C TYR A 103 14.62 8.68 -8.63
N ARG A 104 15.80 8.92 -8.03
CA ARG A 104 16.45 10.23 -8.09
C ARG A 104 16.90 10.63 -9.50
N ASP A 105 17.15 9.65 -10.37
CA ASP A 105 17.76 9.88 -11.69
C ASP A 105 16.79 9.66 -12.86
N CYS A 106 15.50 9.44 -12.57
CA CYS A 106 14.43 9.23 -13.56
C CYS A 106 13.27 10.21 -13.35
N GLN A 107 12.40 10.36 -14.36
CA GLN A 107 11.24 11.26 -14.28
C GLN A 107 9.94 10.54 -13.94
N GLY A 108 9.92 9.22 -14.06
CA GLY A 108 8.80 8.41 -13.62
C GLY A 108 8.94 6.95 -14.00
N TYR A 109 7.96 6.17 -13.59
CA TYR A 109 7.88 4.74 -13.90
C TYR A 109 6.47 4.32 -14.32
N ILE A 110 6.39 3.23 -15.07
CA ILE A 110 5.17 2.49 -15.42
C ILE A 110 5.41 1.03 -15.05
N ILE A 111 4.40 0.44 -14.41
CA ILE A 111 4.39 -0.99 -14.11
C ILE A 111 3.76 -1.71 -15.30
N LYS A 112 4.41 -2.74 -15.84
CA LYS A 112 3.88 -3.62 -16.89
C LYS A 112 2.62 -4.35 -16.36
N PRO A 113 1.56 -4.56 -17.15
CA PRO A 113 1.45 -4.34 -18.59
C PRO A 113 1.25 -2.86 -18.97
N ILE A 114 1.89 -2.44 -20.06
CA ILE A 114 1.89 -1.05 -20.54
C ILE A 114 0.55 -0.74 -21.22
N ARG A 115 -0.35 -0.10 -20.47
CA ARG A 115 -1.62 0.42 -21.02
C ARG A 115 -1.37 1.74 -21.75
N LYS A 116 -1.92 1.85 -22.96
CA LYS A 116 -1.78 3.04 -23.83
C LYS A 116 -2.17 4.35 -23.14
N ALA A 117 -3.27 4.37 -22.38
CA ALA A 117 -3.70 5.56 -21.63
C ALA A 117 -2.67 6.00 -20.59
N LYS A 118 -2.21 5.08 -19.75
CA LYS A 118 -1.22 5.35 -18.70
C LYS A 118 0.12 5.79 -19.29
N LEU A 119 0.48 5.25 -20.45
CA LEU A 119 1.66 5.69 -21.19
C LEU A 119 1.51 7.13 -21.68
N ILE A 120 0.37 7.48 -22.27
CA ILE A 120 0.07 8.85 -22.73
C ILE A 120 0.09 9.83 -21.58
N GLU A 121 -0.59 9.52 -20.48
CA GLU A 121 -0.62 10.33 -19.25
C GLU A 121 0.80 10.62 -18.76
N LYS A 122 1.63 9.57 -18.64
CA LYS A 122 2.99 9.72 -18.08
C LYS A 122 3.92 10.50 -18.99
N ILE A 123 3.91 10.22 -20.30
CA ILE A 123 4.74 10.95 -21.27
C ILE A 123 4.31 12.43 -21.35
N SER A 124 3.00 12.70 -21.31
CA SER A 124 2.48 14.07 -21.30
C SER A 124 2.91 14.83 -20.05
N SER A 125 2.98 14.15 -18.89
CA SER A 125 3.50 14.74 -17.64
C SER A 125 4.97 15.17 -17.72
N PHE A 126 5.73 14.65 -18.70
CA PHE A 126 7.12 15.05 -18.96
C PHE A 126 7.24 16.24 -19.91
N GLY A 127 6.11 16.76 -20.41
CA GLY A 127 6.06 17.90 -21.33
C GLY A 127 6.06 17.52 -22.81
N PHE A 128 5.88 16.24 -23.14
CA PHE A 128 5.81 15.78 -24.54
C PHE A 128 4.35 15.64 -25.01
N SER A 129 4.01 16.30 -26.11
CA SER A 129 2.68 16.21 -26.71
C SER A 129 2.59 15.10 -27.76
N LEU A 130 1.36 14.63 -28.01
CA LEU A 130 1.07 13.76 -29.14
C LEU A 130 1.34 14.49 -30.47
N LEU A 131 1.75 13.76 -31.50
CA LEU A 131 1.80 14.26 -32.86
C LEU A 131 0.38 14.60 -33.36
N GLU A 132 0.22 15.68 -34.13
CA GLU A 132 -1.09 16.14 -34.61
C GLU A 132 -1.89 15.03 -35.34
N LYS A 133 -1.20 14.23 -36.17
CA LYS A 133 -1.80 13.09 -36.89
C LYS A 133 -2.27 11.95 -35.98
N ALA A 134 -1.68 11.81 -34.80
CA ALA A 134 -2.04 10.79 -33.80
C ALA A 134 -3.24 11.23 -32.96
N SER A 135 -3.35 12.53 -32.67
CA SER A 135 -4.43 13.12 -31.87
C SER A 135 -5.81 12.96 -32.52
N GLN A 136 -5.88 12.87 -33.86
CA GLN A 136 -7.12 12.70 -34.62
C GLN A 136 -7.66 11.24 -34.61
N ASN A 137 -6.87 10.25 -34.19
CA ASN A 137 -7.18 8.80 -34.31
C ASN A 137 -7.40 8.08 -32.97
N ILE A 138 -7.38 8.77 -31.83
CA ILE A 138 -7.60 8.16 -30.50
C ILE A 138 -9.11 8.14 -30.21
N GLN A 139 -9.72 6.95 -30.20
CA GLN A 139 -11.12 6.78 -29.81
C GLN A 139 -11.30 6.80 -28.27
N LYS A 140 -12.41 7.39 -27.79
CA LYS A 140 -12.80 7.56 -26.37
C LYS A 140 -12.73 6.30 -25.51
N SER A 141 -12.75 5.10 -26.10
CA SER A 141 -12.69 3.82 -25.38
C SER A 141 -11.32 3.50 -24.77
N ASP A 142 -10.22 4.05 -25.31
CA ASP A 142 -8.86 3.69 -24.91
C ASP A 142 -8.43 4.30 -23.55
N ILE A 143 -9.17 5.26 -23.00
CA ILE A 143 -8.82 6.06 -21.80
C ILE A 143 -9.55 5.56 -20.52
N SER A 144 -10.51 4.64 -20.64
CA SER A 144 -11.54 4.43 -19.61
C SER A 144 -11.23 3.45 -18.46
N GLU A 145 -10.02 2.92 -18.29
CA GLU A 145 -9.74 1.95 -17.22
C GLU A 145 -8.49 2.27 -16.39
N THR A 146 -8.62 3.22 -15.45
CA THR A 146 -8.10 3.07 -14.08
C THR A 146 -8.61 4.19 -13.16
N VAL A 147 -9.18 3.77 -12.03
CA VAL A 147 -9.50 4.55 -10.81
C VAL A 147 -10.66 5.56 -10.93
N SER A 148 -11.80 5.18 -10.32
CA SER A 148 -12.88 6.05 -9.83
C SER A 148 -12.98 7.46 -10.42
N GLY A 149 -13.46 7.55 -11.65
CA GLY A 149 -14.43 8.57 -12.09
C GLY A 149 -14.08 10.06 -11.93
N PHE A 150 -12.83 10.45 -11.75
CA PHE A 150 -12.44 11.86 -11.71
C PHE A 150 -11.13 12.08 -12.47
N ASP A 151 -11.23 12.76 -13.61
CA ASP A 151 -10.09 13.31 -14.32
C ASP A 151 -9.73 14.67 -13.71
N TYR A 152 -8.49 14.83 -13.23
CA TYR A 152 -8.01 16.08 -12.64
C TYR A 152 -8.04 17.25 -13.62
N SER A 153 -8.08 16.99 -14.94
CA SER A 153 -8.23 18.00 -15.97
C SER A 153 -9.64 18.62 -16.03
N ASP A 154 -10.63 18.01 -15.38
CA ASP A 154 -12.02 18.48 -15.32
C ASP A 154 -12.34 19.34 -14.08
N MET A 155 -11.42 19.44 -13.12
CA MET A 155 -11.57 20.34 -11.97
C MET A 155 -11.25 21.78 -12.38
N ILE A 156 -12.28 22.62 -12.45
CA ILE A 156 -12.10 24.07 -12.66
C ILE A 156 -11.80 24.71 -11.30
N PRO A 157 -10.82 25.64 -11.22
CA PRO A 157 -10.39 26.28 -9.97
C PRO A 157 -11.53 26.86 -9.12
N LEU A 158 -11.28 26.92 -7.81
CA LEU A 158 -12.22 27.36 -6.77
C LEU A 158 -12.82 28.73 -7.06
N VAL A 159 -14.14 28.84 -6.99
CA VAL A 159 -14.84 30.12 -7.11
C VAL A 159 -15.13 30.64 -5.71
N ARG A 160 -14.58 31.82 -5.39
CA ARG A 160 -14.93 32.56 -4.17
C ARG A 160 -16.28 33.24 -4.39
N ARG A 161 -17.31 32.81 -3.67
CA ARG A 161 -18.61 33.49 -3.66
C ARG A 161 -18.53 34.80 -2.85
N ARG A 162 -19.43 35.75 -3.11
CA ARG A 162 -19.52 37.04 -2.38
C ARG A 162 -19.72 36.89 -0.86
N ASN A 163 -20.19 35.73 -0.40
CA ASN A 163 -20.36 35.39 1.02
C ASN A 163 -19.09 34.80 1.67
N GLY A 164 -17.97 34.72 0.95
CA GLY A 164 -16.71 34.17 1.44
C GLY A 164 -16.61 32.64 1.42
N LYS A 165 -17.65 31.91 0.98
CA LYS A 165 -17.58 30.46 0.80
C LYS A 165 -16.80 30.09 -0.45
N ILE A 166 -16.05 29.00 -0.32
CA ILE A 166 -15.23 28.40 -1.35
C ILE A 166 -15.97 27.19 -1.92
N GLU A 167 -16.21 27.19 -3.24
CA GLU A 167 -16.91 26.10 -3.96
C GLU A 167 -16.08 25.61 -5.15
N PHE A 168 -16.16 24.31 -5.46
CA PHE A 168 -15.58 23.76 -6.70
C PHE A 168 -16.62 23.77 -7.81
N LEU A 169 -16.17 24.10 -9.04
CA LEU A 169 -16.92 23.81 -10.26
C LEU A 169 -16.35 22.52 -10.87
N ILE A 170 -17.17 21.49 -10.91
CA ILE A 170 -16.82 20.18 -11.45
C ILE A 170 -17.59 19.97 -12.75
N ARG A 171 -16.92 19.59 -13.83
CA ARG A 171 -17.60 19.18 -15.06
C ARG A 171 -18.28 17.82 -14.85
N LYS A 172 -19.60 17.74 -15.03
CA LYS A 172 -20.37 16.49 -15.02
C LYS A 172 -20.01 15.55 -16.17
N LYS A 173 -19.50 16.11 -17.27
CA LYS A 173 -19.04 15.37 -18.45
C LYS A 173 -17.58 15.72 -18.73
N PRO A 174 -16.69 14.71 -18.77
CA PRO A 174 -15.29 14.93 -19.09
C PRO A 174 -15.10 15.63 -20.43
N HIS A 175 -14.22 16.63 -20.48
CA HIS A 175 -13.83 17.36 -21.69
C HIS A 175 -14.98 18.07 -22.45
N SER A 176 -16.11 18.35 -21.79
CA SER A 176 -17.18 19.18 -22.38
C SER A 176 -16.87 20.65 -22.16
N ASP A 177 -16.75 21.46 -23.22
CA ASP A 177 -16.56 22.92 -23.12
C ASP A 177 -17.86 23.69 -22.78
N ASN A 178 -18.97 22.97 -22.57
CA ASN A 178 -20.28 23.56 -22.35
C ASN A 178 -20.46 23.99 -20.88
N GLU A 179 -20.67 25.29 -20.61
CA GLU A 179 -20.82 25.81 -19.25
C GLU A 179 -21.98 25.17 -18.46
N LYS A 180 -23.01 24.68 -19.16
CA LYS A 180 -24.16 23.99 -18.55
C LYS A 180 -23.81 22.64 -17.93
N ASP A 181 -22.66 22.07 -18.27
CA ASP A 181 -22.18 20.81 -17.70
C ASP A 181 -21.39 21.02 -16.39
N LEU A 182 -21.30 22.25 -15.87
CA LEU A 182 -20.64 22.55 -14.60
C LEU A 182 -21.59 22.39 -13.41
N GLN A 183 -21.10 21.73 -12.36
CA GLN A 183 -21.78 21.60 -11.07
C GLN A 183 -20.95 22.21 -9.96
N ILE A 184 -21.63 22.97 -9.10
CA ILE A 184 -21.07 23.47 -7.84
C ILE A 184 -21.10 22.34 -6.82
N VAL A 185 -19.95 22.01 -6.24
CA VAL A 185 -19.84 21.00 -5.18
C VAL A 185 -19.06 21.54 -4.00
N ASN A 186 -19.51 21.18 -2.79
CA ASN A 186 -18.79 21.46 -1.56
C ASN A 186 -17.59 20.50 -1.46
N PRO A 187 -16.34 21.01 -1.41
CA PRO A 187 -15.15 20.18 -1.27
C PRO A 187 -15.21 19.15 -0.14
N ALA A 188 -15.76 19.53 1.01
CA ALA A 188 -15.75 18.70 2.22
C ALA A 188 -16.63 17.44 2.08
N GLU A 189 -17.54 17.41 1.10
CA GLU A 189 -18.45 16.31 0.85
C GLU A 189 -17.88 15.29 -0.16
N LEU A 190 -16.76 15.61 -0.81
CA LEU A 190 -16.13 14.74 -1.78
C LEU A 190 -15.21 13.72 -1.09
N GLU A 191 -15.42 12.44 -1.40
CA GLU A 191 -14.60 11.33 -0.90
C GLU A 191 -13.10 11.52 -1.18
N PHE A 192 -12.79 12.15 -2.31
CA PHE A 192 -11.44 12.55 -2.72
C PHE A 192 -10.68 13.37 -1.66
N PHE A 193 -11.38 14.23 -0.92
CA PHE A 193 -10.79 15.10 0.10
C PHE A 193 -10.79 14.47 1.49
N LYS A 194 -11.46 13.33 1.69
CA LYS A 194 -11.43 12.58 2.96
C LYS A 194 -10.10 11.85 3.16
N ASN A 195 -9.52 11.29 2.09
CA ASN A 195 -8.27 10.55 2.13
C ASN A 195 -7.27 11.11 1.12
N VAL A 196 -6.64 12.21 1.49
CA VAL A 196 -5.58 12.85 0.70
C VAL A 196 -4.24 12.22 1.01
N MET A 197 -3.47 11.93 -0.04
CA MET A 197 -2.08 11.46 0.07
C MET A 197 -1.09 12.63 0.02
N ALA A 198 0.05 12.51 0.70
CA ALA A 198 1.15 13.46 0.53
C ALA A 198 1.54 13.60 -0.96
N GLY A 199 1.69 14.84 -1.42
CA GLY A 199 1.96 15.18 -2.82
C GLY A 199 0.72 15.33 -3.72
N GLN A 200 -0.47 14.92 -3.26
CA GLN A 200 -1.71 15.08 -4.03
C GLN A 200 -2.02 16.56 -4.27
N MET A 201 -2.41 16.88 -5.52
CA MET A 201 -2.88 18.22 -5.88
C MET A 201 -4.26 18.45 -5.26
N LEU A 202 -4.39 19.55 -4.52
CA LEU A 202 -5.64 19.97 -3.88
C LEU A 202 -6.37 21.01 -4.72
N ALA A 203 -5.60 21.89 -5.37
CA ALA A 203 -6.12 22.92 -6.23
C ALA A 203 -5.06 23.48 -7.18
N LYS A 204 -5.50 24.02 -8.32
CA LYS A 204 -4.72 24.83 -9.23
C LYS A 204 -5.30 26.25 -9.22
N LEU A 205 -4.47 27.26 -8.98
CA LEU A 205 -4.84 28.67 -8.98
C LEU A 205 -4.44 29.25 -10.35
N GLU A 206 -5.42 29.51 -11.21
CA GLU A 206 -5.19 30.10 -12.53
C GLU A 206 -5.14 31.64 -12.50
N THR A 207 -5.59 32.25 -11.41
CA THR A 207 -5.51 33.70 -11.17
C THR A 207 -5.10 33.99 -9.73
N PRO A 208 -4.39 35.11 -9.46
CA PRO A 208 -3.92 35.47 -8.11
C PRO A 208 -5.02 35.86 -7.12
N ASP A 209 -6.30 35.75 -7.48
CA ASP A 209 -7.42 36.30 -6.71
C ASP A 209 -8.38 35.24 -6.14
N VAL A 210 -7.88 34.04 -5.89
CA VAL A 210 -8.51 33.15 -4.92
C VAL A 210 -7.66 33.29 -3.67
N GLY A 211 -8.08 34.12 -2.72
CA GLY A 211 -7.38 34.45 -1.46
C GLY A 211 -7.18 33.27 -0.50
N LEU A 212 -6.92 32.09 -1.04
CA LEU A 212 -6.74 30.81 -0.39
C LEU A 212 -5.38 30.75 0.31
N LYS A 213 -5.42 30.55 1.61
CA LYS A 213 -4.26 30.43 2.48
C LYS A 213 -3.92 28.96 2.71
N CYS A 214 -2.62 28.66 2.63
CA CYS A 214 -2.08 27.36 3.05
C CYS A 214 -2.14 27.26 4.57
N GLY A 215 -2.98 26.37 5.08
CA GLY A 215 -2.97 25.93 6.46
C GLY A 215 -1.93 24.84 6.70
N GLU A 216 -2.00 24.24 7.89
CA GLU A 216 -1.11 23.15 8.26
C GLU A 216 -1.25 21.96 7.28
N GLY A 217 -0.14 21.33 6.92
CA GLY A 217 -0.16 20.17 6.02
C GLY A 217 -0.37 20.50 4.53
N VAL A 218 -0.41 21.77 4.12
CA VAL A 218 -0.55 22.19 2.72
C VAL A 218 0.65 23.05 2.30
N PHE A 219 1.10 22.92 1.04
CA PHE A 219 2.10 23.80 0.44
C PHE A 219 1.62 24.38 -0.88
N PHE A 220 2.08 25.60 -1.17
CA PHE A 220 1.85 26.26 -2.44
C PHE A 220 3.14 26.24 -3.28
N ASN A 221 3.02 25.83 -4.54
CA ASN A 221 4.05 25.95 -5.55
C ASN A 221 3.78 27.22 -6.39
N PRO A 222 4.49 28.34 -6.13
CA PRO A 222 4.24 29.59 -6.82
C PRO A 222 4.61 29.58 -8.31
N GLN A 223 5.54 28.72 -8.74
CA GLN A 223 5.93 28.61 -10.15
C GLN A 223 4.85 27.97 -11.02
N LYS A 224 4.05 27.08 -10.43
CA LYS A 224 2.99 26.33 -11.14
C LYS A 224 1.58 26.77 -10.75
N GLY A 225 1.44 27.66 -9.76
CA GLY A 225 0.13 28.02 -9.19
C GLY A 225 -0.57 26.84 -8.51
N LEU A 226 0.16 25.86 -7.95
CA LEU A 226 -0.44 24.62 -7.42
C LEU A 226 -0.47 24.59 -5.88
N LEU A 227 -1.60 24.20 -5.30
CA LEU A 227 -1.73 23.81 -3.89
C LEU A 227 -1.68 22.29 -3.77
N SER A 228 -0.80 21.78 -2.92
CA SER A 228 -0.58 20.34 -2.75
C SER A 228 -0.45 19.95 -1.27
N ALA A 229 -0.82 18.71 -0.98
CA ALA A 229 -0.68 18.10 0.33
C ALA A 229 0.79 17.90 0.73
N LYS A 230 1.21 18.39 1.89
CA LYS A 230 2.51 18.04 2.52
C LYS A 230 2.45 16.70 3.26
N LYS A 231 1.28 16.34 3.79
CA LYS A 231 1.05 15.12 4.58
C LYS A 231 -0.26 14.44 4.16
N SER A 232 -0.40 13.15 4.43
CA SER A 232 -1.66 12.44 4.20
C SER A 232 -2.68 12.73 5.32
N GLY A 233 -3.96 12.78 4.98
CA GLY A 233 -5.06 13.04 5.93
C GLY A 233 -6.33 13.53 5.24
N MET A 234 -7.22 14.15 6.01
CA MET A 234 -8.46 14.77 5.52
C MET A 234 -8.24 16.24 5.26
N THR A 235 -8.73 16.73 4.13
CA THR A 235 -8.69 18.15 3.81
C THR A 235 -9.79 18.88 4.56
N VAL A 236 -9.41 19.91 5.31
CA VAL A 236 -10.34 20.78 6.04
C VAL A 236 -10.33 22.15 5.40
N PHE A 237 -11.52 22.62 5.04
CA PHE A 237 -11.76 23.94 4.46
C PHE A 237 -12.37 24.84 5.53
N SER A 238 -11.60 25.81 6.02
CA SER A 238 -12.04 26.78 7.04
C SER A 238 -11.87 28.19 6.52
N GLY A 239 -12.99 28.82 6.12
CA GLY A 239 -12.98 30.15 5.53
C GLY A 239 -12.15 30.19 4.25
N ASP A 240 -11.04 30.94 4.29
CA ASP A 240 -10.08 31.07 3.20
C ASP A 240 -8.90 30.10 3.31
N CYS A 241 -8.88 29.19 4.27
CA CYS A 241 -7.74 28.31 4.54
C CYS A 241 -8.01 26.85 4.20
N ILE A 242 -7.07 26.20 3.50
CA ILE A 242 -7.04 24.75 3.30
C ILE A 242 -5.96 24.16 4.19
N SER A 243 -6.32 23.19 5.00
CA SER A 243 -5.39 22.43 5.84
C SER A 243 -5.61 20.93 5.66
N ILE A 244 -4.62 20.13 6.04
CA ILE A 244 -4.76 18.69 6.14
C ILE A 244 -4.72 18.31 7.61
N ASN A 245 -5.85 17.80 8.10
CA ASN A 245 -5.94 17.19 9.41
C ASN A 245 -5.74 15.69 9.27
N ASP A 246 -4.79 15.13 10.01
CA ASP A 246 -4.54 13.69 10.03
C ASP A 246 -5.31 12.98 11.14
N THR A 247 -6.25 13.67 11.80
CA THR A 247 -7.15 13.09 12.79
C THR A 247 -8.61 13.44 12.47
N ILE A 248 -9.49 12.44 12.47
CA ILE A 248 -10.95 12.62 12.43
C ILE A 248 -11.50 12.44 13.84
N VAL A 249 -12.30 13.40 14.30
CA VAL A 249 -13.02 13.32 15.58
C VAL A 249 -14.51 13.17 15.30
N ILE A 250 -15.10 12.09 15.80
CA ILE A 250 -16.52 11.79 15.69
C ILE A 250 -17.12 11.90 17.08
N ASN A 251 -18.02 12.86 17.25
CA ASN A 251 -18.76 13.05 18.50
C ASN A 251 -20.12 12.37 18.37
N GLY A 252 -20.33 11.30 19.15
CA GLY A 252 -21.56 10.50 19.12
C GLY A 252 -21.35 9.05 18.65
N ASP A 253 -22.46 8.31 18.62
CA ASP A 253 -22.46 6.87 18.36
C ASP A 253 -22.40 6.54 16.86
N LEU A 254 -21.55 5.58 16.51
CA LEU A 254 -21.47 4.96 15.19
C LEU A 254 -22.38 3.73 15.11
N LYS A 255 -23.33 3.74 14.17
CA LYS A 255 -24.33 2.67 14.04
C LYS A 255 -24.05 1.72 12.86
N PHE A 256 -23.86 2.26 11.67
CA PHE A 256 -23.76 1.47 10.43
C PHE A 256 -22.67 1.98 9.47
N GLU A 257 -22.05 3.11 9.79
CA GLU A 257 -21.10 3.76 8.88
C GLU A 257 -19.73 3.13 9.04
N ASN A 258 -19.24 2.52 7.96
CA ASN A 258 -17.87 2.06 7.87
C ASN A 258 -16.95 3.26 7.65
N ILE A 259 -15.78 3.22 8.27
CA ILE A 259 -14.80 4.31 8.18
C ILE A 259 -13.49 3.75 7.65
N ASP A 260 -12.96 4.36 6.61
CA ASP A 260 -11.62 4.11 6.10
C ASP A 260 -10.85 5.43 6.07
N PHE A 261 -9.81 5.55 6.90
CA PHE A 261 -9.06 6.79 7.05
C PHE A 261 -7.55 6.54 7.15
N LEU A 262 -6.79 7.29 6.35
CA LEU A 262 -5.31 7.26 6.34
C LEU A 262 -4.67 7.92 7.57
N GLY A 263 -5.46 8.53 8.44
CA GLY A 263 -5.01 9.18 9.67
C GLY A 263 -5.45 8.45 10.93
N LYS A 264 -5.51 9.18 12.05
CA LYS A 264 -6.01 8.73 13.35
C LYS A 264 -7.52 8.95 13.40
N ILE A 265 -8.25 8.02 14.00
CA ILE A 265 -9.68 8.18 14.26
C ILE A 265 -9.92 8.27 15.77
N GLU A 266 -10.70 9.26 16.18
CA GLU A 266 -11.15 9.45 17.56
C GLU A 266 -12.68 9.44 17.60
N ILE A 267 -13.26 8.51 18.35
CA ILE A 267 -14.71 8.35 18.49
C ILE A 267 -15.08 8.58 19.95
N ASN A 268 -15.78 9.67 20.19
CA ASN A 268 -16.32 10.07 21.48
C ASN A 268 -17.76 9.54 21.64
N GLY A 269 -17.91 8.22 21.60
CA GLY A 269 -19.20 7.54 21.62
C GLY A 269 -19.09 6.03 21.47
N ASP A 270 -20.23 5.34 21.38
CA ASP A 270 -20.28 3.89 21.16
C ASP A 270 -20.13 3.53 19.69
N ILE A 271 -19.64 2.32 19.41
CA ILE A 271 -19.65 1.72 18.08
C ILE A 271 -20.55 0.48 18.13
N LYS A 272 -21.66 0.49 17.39
CA LYS A 272 -22.59 -0.64 17.32
C LYS A 272 -22.04 -1.75 16.42
N ASP A 273 -22.62 -2.94 16.57
CA ASP A 273 -22.22 -4.15 15.86
C ASP A 273 -22.20 -3.98 14.33
N GLY A 274 -21.30 -4.70 13.65
CA GLY A 274 -21.25 -4.78 12.19
C GLY A 274 -20.48 -3.65 11.50
N VAL A 275 -20.04 -2.63 12.24
CA VAL A 275 -19.21 -1.53 11.72
C VAL A 275 -17.79 -2.02 11.42
N LYS A 276 -17.24 -1.57 10.28
CA LYS A 276 -15.83 -1.76 9.90
C LYS A 276 -15.06 -0.45 9.98
N ILE A 277 -13.90 -0.48 10.64
CA ILE A 277 -13.04 0.70 10.80
C ILE A 277 -11.61 0.35 10.40
N ASN A 278 -11.07 1.11 9.45
CA ASN A 278 -9.66 1.11 9.08
C ASN A 278 -9.06 2.48 9.42
N ALA A 279 -8.08 2.51 10.33
CA ALA A 279 -7.38 3.73 10.73
C ALA A 279 -5.87 3.54 10.61
N VAL A 280 -5.19 4.19 9.66
CA VAL A 280 -3.75 3.91 9.45
C VAL A 280 -2.89 4.40 10.63
N LYS A 281 -3.16 5.58 11.22
CA LYS A 281 -2.30 6.14 12.29
C LYS A 281 -2.73 5.78 13.71
N GLY A 282 -3.85 5.09 13.89
CA GLY A 282 -4.35 4.75 15.22
C GLY A 282 -5.84 4.99 15.39
N LEU A 283 -6.40 4.37 16.42
CA LEU A 283 -7.81 4.49 16.77
C LEU A 283 -7.96 4.75 18.27
N SER A 284 -8.88 5.63 18.65
CA SER A 284 -9.27 5.84 20.04
C SER A 284 -10.79 5.88 20.15
N VAL A 285 -11.35 5.04 21.05
CA VAL A 285 -12.79 4.96 21.27
C VAL A 285 -13.06 5.04 22.77
N SER A 286 -13.79 6.08 23.19
CA SER A 286 -14.11 6.30 24.61
C SER A 286 -15.29 5.43 25.08
N GLY A 287 -16.22 5.10 24.18
CA GLY A 287 -17.42 4.31 24.47
C GLY A 287 -17.23 2.80 24.33
N VAL A 288 -18.35 2.10 24.20
CA VAL A 288 -18.39 0.64 24.03
C VAL A 288 -18.30 0.27 22.56
N VAL A 289 -17.40 -0.65 22.24
CA VAL A 289 -17.27 -1.27 20.92
C VAL A 289 -18.03 -2.58 20.90
N GLY A 290 -18.97 -2.73 19.97
CA GLY A 290 -19.69 -3.97 19.73
C GLY A 290 -18.90 -4.98 18.91
N ALA A 291 -19.62 -5.87 18.22
CA ALA A 291 -19.07 -6.88 17.33
C ALA A 291 -18.63 -6.24 16.00
N CYS A 292 -17.48 -5.57 16.01
CA CYS A 292 -16.94 -4.79 14.88
C CYS A 292 -15.69 -5.42 14.26
N GLU A 293 -15.35 -5.02 13.05
CA GLU A 293 -14.05 -5.31 12.42
C GLU A 293 -13.19 -4.04 12.48
N ILE A 294 -12.17 -4.04 13.34
CA ILE A 294 -11.29 -2.90 13.58
C ILE A 294 -9.89 -3.23 13.10
N ARG A 295 -9.29 -2.34 12.30
CA ARG A 295 -7.92 -2.45 11.80
C ARG A 295 -7.19 -1.12 11.96
N SER A 296 -5.97 -1.17 12.47
CA SER A 296 -5.07 -0.02 12.50
C SER A 296 -3.62 -0.45 12.41
N GLU A 297 -2.79 0.30 11.68
CA GLU A 297 -1.33 0.11 11.66
C GLU A 297 -0.65 0.80 12.86
N GLY A 298 -1.29 1.83 13.43
CA GLY A 298 -0.88 2.49 14.68
C GLY A 298 -1.49 1.86 15.93
N ASP A 299 -1.29 2.54 17.06
CA ASP A 299 -1.83 2.12 18.37
C ASP A 299 -3.36 2.22 18.43
N ILE A 300 -3.98 1.31 19.17
CA ILE A 300 -5.44 1.28 19.38
C ILE A 300 -5.72 1.44 20.87
N HIS A 301 -6.62 2.37 21.22
CA HIS A 301 -7.08 2.63 22.58
C HIS A 301 -8.59 2.43 22.67
N LEU A 302 -9.04 1.42 23.41
CA LEU A 302 -10.46 1.10 23.58
C LEU A 302 -10.82 1.04 25.05
N ASN A 303 -12.03 1.49 25.41
CA ASN A 303 -12.51 1.31 26.78
C ASN A 303 -13.03 -0.12 26.99
N ARG A 304 -14.09 -0.49 26.28
CA ARG A 304 -14.74 -1.80 26.40
C ARG A 304 -15.07 -2.37 25.04
N VAL A 305 -14.81 -3.66 24.85
CA VAL A 305 -15.13 -4.41 23.62
C VAL A 305 -16.02 -5.60 23.94
N ASN A 306 -17.15 -5.71 23.25
CA ASN A 306 -18.05 -6.86 23.29
C ASN A 306 -18.17 -7.47 21.89
N GLY A 307 -17.29 -8.43 21.59
CA GLY A 307 -17.16 -9.01 20.26
C GLY A 307 -18.23 -10.03 19.90
N LYS A 308 -18.95 -10.62 20.87
CA LYS A 308 -19.97 -11.66 20.64
C LYS A 308 -19.48 -12.81 19.76
N ASN A 309 -18.20 -13.20 19.88
CA ASN A 309 -17.49 -14.19 19.06
C ASN A 309 -17.40 -13.86 17.55
N LYS A 310 -17.65 -12.60 17.17
CA LYS A 310 -17.61 -12.11 15.78
C LYS A 310 -16.68 -10.92 15.59
N GLY A 311 -16.47 -10.13 16.65
CA GLY A 311 -15.58 -8.98 16.62
C GLY A 311 -14.14 -9.38 16.35
N THR A 312 -13.44 -8.57 15.57
CA THR A 312 -12.02 -8.75 15.27
C THR A 312 -11.28 -7.43 15.38
N ILE A 313 -10.11 -7.45 16.02
CA ILE A 313 -9.23 -6.28 16.16
C ILE A 313 -7.85 -6.66 15.63
N LYS A 314 -7.36 -5.92 14.64
CA LYS A 314 -5.97 -6.02 14.14
C LYS A 314 -5.23 -4.71 14.42
N CYS A 315 -4.14 -4.79 15.17
CA CYS A 315 -3.35 -3.64 15.62
C CYS A 315 -1.88 -3.81 15.21
N GLY A 316 -1.35 -2.89 14.39
CA GLY A 316 0.05 -2.84 14.00
C GLY A 316 0.96 -2.21 15.07
N GLY A 317 0.39 -1.38 15.95
CA GLY A 317 1.06 -0.81 17.13
C GLY A 317 0.82 -1.64 18.39
N ASN A 318 0.61 -0.96 19.51
CA ASN A 318 0.19 -1.52 20.79
C ASN A 318 -1.33 -1.39 20.97
N LEU A 319 -1.95 -2.37 21.62
CA LEU A 319 -3.36 -2.31 22.00
C LEU A 319 -3.49 -2.00 23.49
N PHE A 320 -4.26 -0.96 23.80
CA PHE A 320 -4.64 -0.59 25.15
C PHE A 320 -6.15 -0.75 25.29
N VAL A 321 -6.58 -1.60 26.21
CA VAL A 321 -7.99 -1.89 26.43
C VAL A 321 -8.27 -2.08 27.91
N ARG A 322 -9.45 -1.70 28.40
CA ARG A 322 -9.83 -1.98 29.81
C ARG A 322 -10.54 -3.31 29.94
N PHE A 323 -11.53 -3.55 29.06
CA PHE A 323 -12.35 -4.75 29.09
C PHE A 323 -12.49 -5.37 27.70
N LEU A 324 -12.30 -6.69 27.61
CA LEU A 324 -12.26 -7.39 26.33
C LEU A 324 -13.08 -8.69 26.44
N TYR A 325 -14.21 -8.77 25.74
CA TYR A 325 -15.16 -9.88 25.83
C TYR A 325 -15.40 -10.54 24.47
N ASP A 326 -15.25 -11.86 24.39
CA ASP A 326 -15.64 -12.70 23.26
C ASP A 326 -15.19 -12.13 21.90
N VAL A 327 -13.92 -11.71 21.81
CA VAL A 327 -13.35 -11.04 20.62
C VAL A 327 -12.00 -11.65 20.27
N THR A 328 -11.70 -11.66 18.97
CA THR A 328 -10.38 -12.06 18.47
C THR A 328 -9.51 -10.83 18.27
N VAL A 329 -8.32 -10.84 18.84
CA VAL A 329 -7.35 -9.74 18.79
C VAL A 329 -6.01 -10.24 18.27
N GLU A 330 -5.48 -9.53 17.29
CA GLU A 330 -4.14 -9.72 16.74
C GLU A 330 -3.39 -8.39 16.84
N CYS A 331 -2.36 -8.34 17.67
CA CYS A 331 -1.54 -7.16 17.89
C CYS A 331 -0.07 -7.47 17.59
N ARG A 332 0.56 -6.66 16.73
CA ARG A 332 1.96 -6.84 16.34
C ARG A 332 2.92 -6.60 17.50
N ASN A 333 2.63 -5.61 18.35
CA ASN A 333 3.42 -5.31 19.56
C ASN A 333 2.67 -5.77 20.81
N ASN A 334 2.78 -5.00 21.90
CA ASN A 334 2.26 -5.37 23.21
C ASN A 334 0.74 -5.15 23.31
N ILE A 335 0.09 -5.94 24.16
CA ILE A 335 -1.31 -5.77 24.53
C ILE A 335 -1.38 -5.48 26.03
N LYS A 336 -2.09 -4.42 26.41
CA LYS A 336 -2.37 -4.08 27.80
C LYS A 336 -3.89 -4.10 28.03
N ILE A 337 -4.32 -4.98 28.93
CA ILE A 337 -5.70 -5.16 29.38
C ILE A 337 -5.78 -4.72 30.85
N ASP A 338 -6.31 -3.53 31.10
CA ASP A 338 -6.26 -2.94 32.45
C ASP A 338 -7.07 -3.71 33.50
N VAL A 339 -8.21 -4.29 33.11
CA VAL A 339 -9.14 -4.93 34.05
C VAL A 339 -9.27 -6.43 33.79
N GLU A 340 -9.90 -6.83 32.69
CA GLU A 340 -10.12 -8.24 32.39
C GLU A 340 -10.34 -8.53 30.91
N ALA A 341 -9.95 -9.74 30.52
CA ALA A 341 -10.30 -10.37 29.26
C ALA A 341 -11.09 -11.66 29.53
N VAL A 342 -12.21 -11.83 28.85
CA VAL A 342 -13.10 -12.98 29.03
C VAL A 342 -13.46 -13.60 27.69
N GLY A 343 -13.26 -14.92 27.55
CA GLY A 343 -13.62 -15.67 26.33
C GLY A 343 -12.91 -15.18 25.08
N ALA A 344 -11.77 -14.50 25.23
CA ALA A 344 -11.08 -13.83 24.15
C ALA A 344 -10.00 -14.69 23.51
N ILE A 345 -9.75 -14.48 22.22
CA ILE A 345 -8.58 -15.02 21.53
C ILE A 345 -7.60 -13.89 21.32
N ILE A 346 -6.55 -13.83 22.13
CA ILE A 346 -5.57 -12.76 22.18
C ILE A 346 -4.25 -13.28 21.60
N LYS A 347 -3.73 -12.59 20.60
CA LYS A 347 -2.45 -12.89 19.98
C LYS A 347 -1.58 -11.63 19.92
N SER A 348 -0.44 -11.66 20.60
CA SER A 348 0.53 -10.56 20.66
C SER A 348 1.90 -10.99 20.11
N GLY A 349 2.49 -10.14 19.28
CA GLY A 349 3.85 -10.31 18.77
C GLY A 349 4.92 -9.81 19.75
N GLY A 350 4.49 -9.21 20.87
CA GLY A 350 5.32 -8.86 22.02
C GLY A 350 4.80 -9.53 23.29
N SER A 351 4.55 -8.72 24.32
CA SER A 351 4.07 -9.14 25.64
C SER A 351 2.59 -8.80 25.87
N VAL A 352 1.93 -9.58 26.72
CA VAL A 352 0.55 -9.32 27.15
C VAL A 352 0.53 -9.02 28.65
N PHE A 353 -0.07 -7.90 29.03
CA PHE A 353 -0.28 -7.49 30.42
C PHE A 353 -1.78 -7.46 30.68
N ALA A 354 -2.27 -8.16 31.70
CA ALA A 354 -3.69 -8.24 31.99
C ALA A 354 -4.01 -8.16 33.49
N GLY A 355 -5.13 -7.51 33.86
CA GLY A 355 -5.66 -7.67 35.21
C GLY A 355 -6.12 -9.11 35.45
N THR A 356 -7.09 -9.59 34.69
CA THR A 356 -7.58 -10.97 34.77
C THR A 356 -7.77 -11.57 33.38
N ILE A 357 -7.39 -12.82 33.18
CA ILE A 357 -7.65 -13.57 31.94
C ILE A 357 -8.55 -14.76 32.29
N THR A 358 -9.77 -14.79 31.76
CA THR A 358 -10.75 -15.85 32.05
C THR A 358 -11.32 -16.43 30.77
N GLY A 359 -10.92 -17.64 30.43
CA GLY A 359 -11.40 -18.33 29.24
C GLY A 359 -10.75 -17.84 27.96
N GLY A 360 -10.79 -18.69 26.93
CA GLY A 360 -10.20 -18.41 25.63
C GLY A 360 -8.69 -18.69 25.60
N GLU A 361 -7.99 -17.99 24.72
CA GLU A 361 -6.57 -18.22 24.43
C GLU A 361 -5.81 -16.90 24.50
N CYS A 362 -4.68 -16.89 25.21
CA CYS A 362 -3.75 -15.77 25.26
C CYS A 362 -2.38 -16.23 24.80
N ILE A 363 -1.93 -15.73 23.66
CA ILE A 363 -0.67 -16.09 23.02
C ILE A 363 0.21 -14.83 22.97
N ALA A 364 1.40 -14.88 23.57
CA ALA A 364 2.40 -13.82 23.50
C ALA A 364 3.71 -14.36 22.92
N PHE A 365 4.50 -13.49 22.29
CA PHE A 365 5.82 -13.89 21.81
C PHE A 365 6.84 -13.92 22.95
N GLU A 366 6.78 -12.94 23.87
CA GLU A 366 7.75 -12.78 24.95
C GLU A 366 7.21 -13.34 26.28
N TYR A 367 6.41 -12.59 27.01
CA TYR A 367 5.80 -13.06 28.26
C TYR A 367 4.33 -12.62 28.40
N ILE A 368 3.62 -13.36 29.25
CA ILE A 368 2.26 -13.02 29.70
C ILE A 368 2.36 -12.67 31.18
N GLU A 369 1.92 -11.48 31.55
CA GLU A 369 1.81 -11.04 32.94
C GLU A 369 0.34 -10.79 33.25
N ALA A 370 -0.19 -11.51 34.25
CA ALA A 370 -1.56 -11.31 34.69
C ALA A 370 -1.70 -11.33 36.21
N LYS A 371 -2.59 -10.51 36.79
CA LYS A 371 -2.85 -10.68 38.23
C LYS A 371 -3.54 -12.01 38.49
N ARG A 372 -4.51 -12.37 37.65
CA ARG A 372 -5.29 -13.61 37.78
C ARG A 372 -5.46 -14.31 36.43
N ALA A 373 -5.34 -15.63 36.41
CA ALA A 373 -5.58 -16.43 35.22
C ALA A 373 -6.48 -17.64 35.51
N GLY A 374 -7.49 -17.84 34.68
CA GLY A 374 -8.50 -18.88 34.81
C GLY A 374 -9.75 -18.43 35.56
N SER A 375 -10.52 -19.40 36.05
CA SER A 375 -11.76 -19.16 36.80
C SER A 375 -12.02 -20.26 37.83
N PRO A 376 -12.66 -19.95 38.98
CA PRO A 376 -13.13 -20.97 39.92
C PRO A 376 -14.10 -21.98 39.29
N LYS A 377 -14.77 -21.60 38.19
CA LYS A 377 -15.73 -22.43 37.45
C LYS A 377 -15.08 -23.30 36.36
N ASP A 378 -13.74 -23.38 36.33
CA ASP A 378 -12.99 -24.23 35.40
C ASP A 378 -13.25 -23.89 33.92
N VAL A 379 -13.28 -22.58 33.62
CA VAL A 379 -13.44 -22.09 32.24
C VAL A 379 -12.13 -22.33 31.49
N SER A 380 -12.20 -23.09 30.39
CA SER A 380 -11.06 -23.44 29.53
C SER A 380 -10.25 -22.19 29.13
N THR A 381 -9.04 -22.08 29.68
CA THR A 381 -8.13 -20.95 29.50
C THR A 381 -6.76 -21.48 29.07
N LEU A 382 -6.22 -20.97 27.96
CA LEU A 382 -4.87 -21.28 27.48
C LEU A 382 -3.99 -20.04 27.58
N LEU A 383 -2.83 -20.17 28.22
CA LEU A 383 -1.75 -19.18 28.18
C LEU A 383 -0.55 -19.78 27.45
N LYS A 384 -0.09 -19.10 26.39
CA LYS A 384 0.99 -19.57 25.53
C LYS A 384 2.05 -18.51 25.30
N THR A 385 3.33 -18.85 25.48
CA THR A 385 4.45 -17.95 25.23
C THR A 385 5.51 -18.58 24.31
N GLY A 386 6.32 -17.74 23.67
CA GLY A 386 7.41 -18.18 22.78
C GLY A 386 6.99 -18.54 21.36
N SER A 387 5.71 -18.35 21.01
CA SER A 387 5.23 -18.55 19.65
C SER A 387 5.04 -17.21 18.95
N ASN A 388 5.85 -16.93 17.93
CA ASN A 388 5.64 -15.75 17.08
C ASN A 388 4.45 -16.01 16.16
N TYR A 389 3.23 -15.70 16.63
CA TYR A 389 2.02 -15.94 15.86
C TYR A 389 2.02 -15.16 14.53
N TYR A 390 2.63 -13.96 14.50
CA TYR A 390 2.72 -13.15 13.29
C TYR A 390 3.56 -13.86 12.23
N GLN A 391 4.71 -14.41 12.60
CA GLN A 391 5.53 -15.20 11.67
C GLN A 391 4.80 -16.46 11.23
N ILE A 392 4.11 -17.17 12.13
CA ILE A 392 3.36 -18.38 11.78
C ILE A 392 2.22 -18.07 10.79
N ASP A 393 1.43 -17.03 11.04
CA ASP A 393 0.30 -16.65 10.19
C ASP A 393 0.77 -16.02 8.87
N ARG A 394 1.83 -15.20 8.92
CA ARG A 394 2.46 -14.62 7.73
C ARG A 394 3.07 -15.71 6.85
N ARG A 395 3.76 -16.68 7.44
CA ARG A 395 4.33 -17.84 6.74
C ARG A 395 3.23 -18.63 6.03
N ARG A 396 2.13 -18.96 6.72
CA ARG A 396 0.96 -19.63 6.11
C ARG A 396 0.36 -18.82 4.96
N THR A 397 0.24 -17.50 5.12
CA THR A 397 -0.30 -16.61 4.09
C THR A 397 0.60 -16.56 2.86
N LEU A 398 1.91 -16.40 3.05
CA LEU A 398 2.89 -16.40 1.98
C LEU A 398 2.93 -17.74 1.25
N GLU A 399 2.95 -18.86 1.98
CA GLU A 399 2.88 -20.21 1.42
C GLU A 399 1.62 -20.40 0.55
N LYS A 400 0.46 -19.93 1.03
CA LYS A 400 -0.79 -19.96 0.26
C LYS A 400 -0.71 -19.10 -1.00
N ASN A 401 -0.23 -17.85 -0.90
CA ASN A 401 -0.10 -16.96 -2.05
C ASN A 401 0.87 -17.51 -3.10
N ILE A 402 1.98 -18.10 -2.69
CA ILE A 402 2.94 -18.77 -3.59
C ILE A 402 2.26 -19.91 -4.33
N LYS A 403 1.50 -20.76 -3.61
CA LYS A 403 0.75 -21.86 -4.20
C LYS A 403 -0.30 -21.39 -5.21
N ASP A 404 -1.04 -20.33 -4.89
CA ASP A 404 -2.05 -19.77 -5.79
C ASP A 404 -1.41 -19.16 -7.05
N ILE A 405 -0.26 -18.49 -6.91
CA ILE A 405 0.52 -17.97 -8.05
C ILE A 405 1.06 -19.12 -8.91
N ASP A 406 1.61 -20.18 -8.31
CA ASP A 406 2.15 -21.33 -9.04
C ASP A 406 1.07 -21.99 -9.90
N ALA A 407 -0.14 -22.16 -9.36
CA ALA A 407 -1.28 -22.66 -10.11
C ALA A 407 -1.65 -21.76 -11.30
N ARG A 408 -1.67 -20.43 -11.09
CA ARG A 408 -2.00 -19.45 -12.14
C ARG A 408 -0.92 -19.35 -13.21
N SER A 409 0.37 -19.35 -12.84
CA SER A 409 1.48 -19.32 -13.79
C SER A 409 1.46 -20.57 -14.67
N THR A 410 1.29 -21.75 -14.09
CA THR A 410 1.19 -23.02 -14.84
C THR A 410 0.05 -22.97 -15.86
N HIS A 411 -1.09 -22.37 -15.49
CA HIS A 411 -2.20 -22.18 -16.42
C HIS A 411 -1.83 -21.23 -17.57
N ILE A 412 -1.16 -20.11 -17.30
CA ILE A 412 -0.70 -19.17 -18.34
C ILE A 412 0.37 -19.80 -19.24
N ASP A 413 1.31 -20.56 -18.68
CA ASP A 413 2.34 -21.26 -19.45
C ASP A 413 1.73 -22.28 -20.43
N SER A 414 0.66 -22.99 -20.05
CA SER A 414 -0.05 -23.87 -20.99
C SER A 414 -0.75 -23.10 -22.13
N MET A 415 -1.20 -21.86 -21.89
CA MET A 415 -1.73 -20.97 -22.94
C MET A 415 -0.63 -20.37 -23.83
N LEU A 416 0.57 -20.18 -23.28
CA LEU A 416 1.73 -19.60 -23.99
C LEU A 416 2.56 -20.65 -24.75
N GLY A 417 2.54 -21.92 -24.33
CA GLY A 417 3.29 -23.02 -24.93
C GLY A 417 3.25 -23.07 -26.47
N PRO A 418 2.08 -22.95 -27.12
CA PRO A 418 1.97 -22.92 -28.58
C PRO A 418 2.68 -21.74 -29.27
N TYR A 419 3.08 -20.70 -28.52
CA TYR A 419 3.69 -19.47 -29.00
C TYR A 419 5.16 -19.31 -28.59
N SER A 420 5.64 -20.10 -27.62
CA SER A 420 7.04 -20.06 -27.15
C SER A 420 8.01 -20.86 -28.03
N GLU A 421 7.54 -21.91 -28.70
CA GLU A 421 8.39 -22.78 -29.55
C GLU A 421 8.66 -22.19 -30.95
N ASP A 422 7.89 -21.21 -31.39
CA ASP A 422 7.94 -20.65 -32.75
C ASP A 422 8.11 -19.11 -32.72
N ILE A 423 9.27 -18.64 -32.27
CA ILE A 423 9.67 -17.21 -32.26
C ILE A 423 9.51 -16.57 -33.66
N GLY A 424 9.66 -17.37 -34.73
CA GLY A 424 9.47 -16.95 -36.12
C GLY A 424 8.01 -16.76 -36.56
N LYS A 425 7.02 -17.43 -35.94
CA LYS A 425 5.59 -17.28 -36.30
C LYS A 425 4.87 -16.16 -35.54
N SER A 426 5.45 -15.67 -34.44
CA SER A 426 4.86 -14.54 -33.70
C SER A 426 4.84 -13.24 -34.54
N LEU A 427 5.76 -13.11 -35.50
CA LEU A 427 5.84 -12.02 -36.47
C LEU A 427 4.74 -12.05 -37.55
N THR A 428 4.10 -13.21 -37.80
CA THR A 428 2.98 -13.37 -38.75
C THR A 428 1.60 -13.33 -38.08
N LEU A 429 1.54 -13.05 -36.77
CA LEU A 429 0.28 -12.94 -36.03
C LEU A 429 -0.41 -11.59 -36.29
N THR A 430 -1.74 -11.60 -36.29
CA THR A 430 -2.55 -10.38 -36.30
C THR A 430 -2.31 -9.54 -35.03
N ASP A 431 -2.44 -8.21 -35.12
CA ASP A 431 -2.16 -7.28 -34.01
C ASP A 431 -2.91 -7.66 -32.70
N LYS A 432 -4.14 -8.20 -32.81
CA LYS A 432 -4.92 -8.69 -31.66
C LYS A 432 -4.30 -9.90 -30.97
N LYS A 433 -3.73 -10.86 -31.73
CA LYS A 433 -3.08 -12.05 -31.16
C LYS A 433 -1.73 -11.69 -30.54
N GLN A 434 -0.95 -10.81 -31.18
CA GLN A 434 0.32 -10.31 -30.61
C GLN A 434 0.09 -9.60 -29.27
N LYS A 435 -0.94 -8.76 -29.18
CA LYS A 435 -1.32 -8.09 -27.94
C LYS A 435 -1.70 -9.09 -26.84
N ARG A 436 -2.54 -10.09 -27.16
CA ARG A 436 -2.95 -11.11 -26.19
C ARG A 436 -1.78 -11.95 -25.66
N VAL A 437 -0.86 -12.33 -26.54
CA VAL A 437 0.35 -13.07 -26.17
C VAL A 437 1.23 -12.20 -25.27
N TYR A 438 1.44 -10.94 -25.60
CA TYR A 438 2.17 -9.99 -24.76
C TYR A 438 1.53 -9.82 -23.38
N ASP A 439 0.22 -9.64 -23.32
CA ASP A 439 -0.52 -9.46 -22.06
C ASP A 439 -0.34 -10.69 -21.15
N LEU A 440 -0.41 -11.90 -21.72
CA LEU A 440 -0.15 -13.16 -20.99
C LEU A 440 1.31 -13.29 -20.53
N PHE A 441 2.29 -12.98 -21.39
CA PHE A 441 3.71 -12.98 -21.02
C PHE A 441 4.01 -11.97 -19.91
N SER A 442 3.42 -10.78 -19.99
CA SER A 442 3.55 -9.74 -18.98
C SER A 442 2.91 -10.16 -17.67
N GLU A 443 1.70 -10.72 -17.70
CA GLU A 443 1.00 -11.22 -16.52
C GLU A 443 1.79 -12.34 -15.84
N ARG A 444 2.28 -13.30 -16.62
CA ARG A 444 3.12 -14.39 -16.10
C ARG A 444 4.39 -13.86 -15.45
N ASN A 445 5.13 -12.98 -16.12
CA ASN A 445 6.38 -12.45 -15.57
C ASN A 445 6.12 -11.63 -14.29
N HIS A 446 5.00 -10.91 -14.21
CA HIS A 446 4.58 -10.20 -12.99
C HIS A 446 4.22 -11.16 -11.84
N LEU A 447 3.53 -12.26 -12.14
CA LEU A 447 3.21 -13.31 -11.18
C LEU A 447 4.49 -13.98 -10.64
N LEU A 448 5.39 -14.41 -11.52
CA LEU A 448 6.69 -15.01 -11.15
C LEU A 448 7.54 -14.05 -10.30
N SER A 449 7.56 -12.77 -10.67
CA SER A 449 8.23 -11.72 -9.90
C SER A 449 7.65 -11.59 -8.48
N SER A 450 6.31 -11.55 -8.38
CA SER A 450 5.62 -11.47 -7.08
C SER A 450 5.90 -12.70 -6.21
N ARG A 451 5.94 -13.88 -6.85
CA ARG A 451 6.31 -15.15 -6.20
C ARG A 451 7.72 -15.12 -5.65
N GLU A 452 8.71 -14.68 -6.42
CA GLU A 452 10.09 -14.53 -5.94
C GLU A 452 10.20 -13.55 -4.76
N GLY A 453 9.39 -12.48 -4.77
CA GLY A 453 9.27 -11.57 -3.65
C GLY A 453 8.77 -12.27 -2.38
N PHE A 454 7.69 -13.06 -2.50
CA PHE A 454 7.14 -13.83 -1.40
C PHE A 454 8.10 -14.93 -0.88
N ILE A 455 8.82 -15.62 -1.77
CA ILE A 455 9.82 -16.63 -1.39
C ILE A 455 10.96 -15.97 -0.59
N ARG A 456 11.50 -14.85 -1.07
CA ARG A 456 12.55 -14.11 -0.34
C ARG A 456 12.08 -13.66 1.04
N GLU A 457 10.82 -13.22 1.16
CA GLU A 457 10.23 -12.87 2.46
C GLU A 457 10.09 -14.11 3.37
N LEU A 458 9.65 -15.24 2.82
CA LEU A 458 9.53 -16.52 3.52
C LEU A 458 10.88 -17.00 4.05
N GLU A 459 11.93 -16.92 3.23
CA GLU A 459 13.31 -17.25 3.60
C GLU A 459 13.80 -16.35 4.73
N LYS A 460 13.53 -15.03 4.67
CA LYS A 460 13.85 -14.10 5.77
C LYS A 460 13.15 -14.50 7.06
N ILE A 461 11.87 -14.88 7.01
CA ILE A 461 11.10 -15.33 8.18
C ILE A 461 11.71 -16.61 8.76
N ASN A 462 12.05 -17.58 7.92
CA ASN A 462 12.63 -18.86 8.35
C ASN A 462 14.10 -18.73 8.83
N ALA A 463 14.84 -17.75 8.32
CA ALA A 463 16.24 -17.52 8.68
C ALA A 463 16.40 -16.71 9.98
N LEU A 464 15.34 -16.10 10.50
CA LEU A 464 15.38 -15.47 11.81
C LEU A 464 15.56 -16.58 12.85
N PRO A 465 16.66 -16.58 13.63
CA PRO A 465 16.79 -17.53 14.72
C PRO A 465 15.59 -17.33 15.64
N GLU A 466 14.92 -18.42 16.02
CA GLU A 466 14.05 -18.41 17.19
C GLU A 466 14.92 -17.90 18.33
N LYS A 467 14.83 -16.60 18.64
CA LYS A 467 15.48 -16.08 19.83
C LYS A 467 14.96 -16.97 20.95
N LYS A 468 15.86 -17.67 21.62
CA LYS A 468 15.61 -18.24 22.96
C LYS A 468 15.37 -17.05 23.87
N ASN A 469 14.21 -16.41 23.70
CA ASN A 469 13.71 -15.41 24.60
C ASN A 469 13.45 -16.15 25.91
N ASP A 470 13.77 -15.47 27.01
CA ASP A 470 13.46 -15.92 28.35
C ASP A 470 11.94 -15.77 28.53
N THR A 471 11.18 -16.65 27.87
CA THR A 471 9.71 -16.60 27.77
C THR A 471 9.10 -17.13 29.04
N LYS A 472 8.16 -16.37 29.60
CA LYS A 472 7.61 -16.63 30.94
C LYS A 472 6.13 -16.30 31.02
N VAL A 473 5.44 -16.97 31.93
CA VAL A 473 4.11 -16.57 32.40
C VAL A 473 4.25 -16.12 33.85
N ILE A 474 3.85 -14.90 34.15
CA ILE A 474 3.91 -14.28 35.48
C ILE A 474 2.48 -14.11 35.99
N ILE A 475 2.20 -14.66 37.17
CA ILE A 475 0.90 -14.55 37.82
C ILE A 475 1.05 -13.95 39.22
N ASP A 476 0.47 -12.78 39.47
CA ASP A 476 0.68 -12.05 40.73
C ASP A 476 -0.19 -12.56 41.89
N GLU A 477 -1.46 -12.86 41.65
CA GLU A 477 -2.43 -13.18 42.70
C GLU A 477 -2.86 -14.64 42.70
N ILE A 478 -3.41 -15.15 41.60
CA ILE A 478 -3.94 -16.53 41.54
C ILE A 478 -3.95 -17.11 40.13
N LEU A 479 -3.47 -18.35 40.03
CA LEU A 479 -3.62 -19.22 38.87
C LEU A 479 -4.62 -20.32 39.23
N TYR A 480 -5.76 -20.35 38.56
CA TYR A 480 -6.81 -21.34 38.82
C TYR A 480 -6.47 -22.69 38.19
N LYS A 481 -6.98 -23.76 38.80
CA LYS A 481 -6.98 -25.10 38.19
C LYS A 481 -7.64 -25.10 36.82
N GLY A 482 -7.19 -26.00 35.95
CA GLY A 482 -7.71 -26.18 34.60
C GLY A 482 -7.15 -25.22 33.54
N VAL A 483 -6.33 -24.25 33.96
CA VAL A 483 -5.56 -23.42 33.02
C VAL A 483 -4.52 -24.30 32.32
N ARG A 484 -4.46 -24.23 30.99
CA ARG A 484 -3.41 -24.85 30.20
C ARG A 484 -2.29 -23.85 29.97
N LEU A 485 -1.06 -24.24 30.27
CA LEU A 485 0.14 -23.45 30.06
C LEU A 485 0.97 -24.07 28.95
N GLU A 486 1.42 -23.26 28.01
CA GLU A 486 2.33 -23.65 26.94
C GLU A 486 3.49 -22.66 26.85
N VAL A 487 4.68 -23.03 27.32
CA VAL A 487 5.87 -22.16 27.23
C VAL A 487 6.87 -22.84 26.31
N ASN A 488 7.07 -22.26 25.12
CA ASN A 488 7.84 -22.87 24.04
C ASN A 488 7.27 -24.25 23.66
N ASP A 489 8.02 -25.34 23.88
CA ASP A 489 7.66 -26.71 23.53
C ASP A 489 7.04 -27.50 24.69
N SER A 490 6.98 -26.91 25.88
CA SER A 490 6.51 -27.56 27.11
C SER A 490 5.05 -27.19 27.37
N GLN A 491 4.23 -28.17 27.74
CA GLN A 491 2.81 -27.99 28.01
C GLN A 491 2.43 -28.63 29.35
N GLU A 492 1.57 -27.96 30.10
CA GLU A 492 1.09 -28.42 31.41
C GLU A 492 -0.34 -27.96 31.67
N LEU A 493 -1.08 -28.78 32.42
CA LEU A 493 -2.43 -28.46 32.87
C LEU A 493 -2.38 -28.26 34.38
N VAL A 494 -2.76 -27.07 34.83
CA VAL A 494 -2.75 -26.71 36.24
C VAL A 494 -3.74 -27.58 37.01
N SER A 495 -3.23 -28.40 37.94
CA SER A 495 -4.00 -29.41 38.67
C SER A 495 -4.79 -28.84 39.85
N GLU A 496 -4.26 -27.80 40.50
CA GLU A 496 -4.85 -27.15 41.67
C GLU A 496 -4.74 -25.62 41.61
N ASN A 497 -5.47 -24.91 42.49
CA ASN A 497 -5.38 -23.45 42.52
C ASN A 497 -4.07 -23.01 43.19
N ILE A 498 -3.23 -22.28 42.48
CA ILE A 498 -1.94 -21.81 42.96
C ILE A 498 -2.05 -20.31 43.29
N LYS A 499 -1.63 -19.91 44.50
CA LYS A 499 -1.56 -18.49 44.88
C LYS A 499 -0.21 -17.90 44.48
N GLY A 500 -0.23 -16.70 43.88
CA GLY A 500 0.95 -15.97 43.47
C GLY A 500 1.66 -15.23 44.61
N PRO A 501 2.77 -14.51 44.31
CA PRO A 501 3.33 -14.34 42.96
C PRO A 501 4.09 -15.58 42.49
N MET A 502 3.97 -15.93 41.21
CA MET A 502 4.72 -17.02 40.60
C MET A 502 5.18 -16.66 39.18
N THR A 503 6.31 -17.25 38.79
CA THR A 503 6.87 -17.11 37.46
C THR A 503 7.11 -18.49 36.89
N ILE A 504 6.49 -18.78 35.75
CA ILE A 504 6.53 -20.07 35.07
C ILE A 504 7.40 -19.91 33.84
N ASP A 505 8.50 -20.65 33.79
CA ASP A 505 9.45 -20.68 32.67
C ASP A 505 9.69 -22.13 32.20
N LYS A 506 10.51 -22.30 31.15
CA LYS A 506 10.80 -23.63 30.57
C LYS A 506 11.35 -24.66 31.58
N LYS A 507 11.97 -24.22 32.69
CA LYS A 507 12.55 -25.11 33.72
C LYS A 507 11.54 -25.54 34.78
N LEU A 508 10.42 -24.82 34.91
CA LEU A 508 9.44 -24.93 35.99
C LEU A 508 8.13 -25.62 35.59
N ILE A 509 8.02 -26.16 34.38
CA ILE A 509 6.81 -26.87 33.88
C ILE A 509 6.74 -28.31 34.46
N GLN A 510 6.85 -28.40 35.78
CA GLN A 510 6.62 -29.61 36.59
C GLN A 510 5.86 -29.19 37.87
N LEU A 511 4.85 -28.32 37.72
CA LEU A 511 4.08 -27.69 38.80
C LEU A 511 2.81 -28.48 39.14
#